data_AF-A0AAW1JX79-F1
#
_entry.id   AF-A0AAW1JX79-F1
#
_cell.length_a   1.000
_cell.length_b   1.000
_cell.length_c   1.000
_cell.angle_alpha   90.00
_cell.angle_beta   90.00
_cell.angle_gamma   90.00
#
_symmetry.space_group_name_H-M   'P 1'
#
loop_
_entity.id
_entity.type
_entity.pdbx_description
1 polymer ?
#
loop_
_entity_poly.entity_id
_entity_poly.type
_entity_poly.pdbx_seq_one_letter_code
_entity_poly.pdbx_strand_id
1 'polypeptide(L)'
;MPPPPISVKKVDPGWNDPPTLNYTALNPPPKSRITNKRVAFPLSSNQSSSLSFGVNQTKCPPNIMLPPPTELIAGSYGNNEVSLEEVLLNVETVLKDVSDSDIVKSKLKVLEVMWKEDKLNNTIQKLVLDMSRYIAEGNMEKANEIQLKLITEELSLCESWLVAFKQMISLENTNK
;
A
#
# COMPACT_ATOMS: atom_id res chain seq x y z
N MET A 1 64.33 14.80 -9.92
CA MET A 1 62.91 14.65 -10.35
C MET A 1 62.08 14.32 -9.11
N PRO A 2 61.13 15.17 -8.70
CA PRO A 2 60.18 14.82 -7.65
C PRO A 2 59.09 13.87 -8.20
N PRO A 3 58.52 12.98 -7.35
CA PRO A 3 57.45 12.07 -7.76
C PRO A 3 56.12 12.82 -8.03
N PRO A 4 55.25 12.29 -8.90
CA PRO A 4 53.98 12.92 -9.22
C PRO A 4 53.01 12.89 -8.02
N PRO A 5 52.14 13.91 -7.88
CA PRO A 5 51.17 13.97 -6.80
C PRO A 5 50.13 12.86 -6.92
N ILE A 6 49.92 12.13 -5.83
CA ILE A 6 48.90 11.11 -5.68
C ILE A 6 47.53 11.80 -5.73
N SER A 7 46.76 11.57 -6.79
CA SER A 7 45.37 12.00 -6.87
C SER A 7 44.54 11.17 -5.90
N VAL A 8 44.21 11.77 -4.75
CA VAL A 8 43.25 11.21 -3.81
C VAL A 8 41.88 11.22 -4.51
N LYS A 9 41.39 10.04 -4.87
CA LYS A 9 40.03 9.88 -5.37
C LYS A 9 39.08 10.46 -4.33
N LYS A 10 38.22 11.40 -4.72
CA LYS A 10 37.13 11.88 -3.88
C LYS A 10 36.25 10.66 -3.59
N VAL A 11 36.29 10.20 -2.34
CA VAL A 11 35.37 9.17 -1.85
C VAL A 11 34.01 9.85 -1.85
N ASP A 12 33.17 9.48 -2.81
CA ASP A 12 31.77 9.86 -2.79
C ASP A 12 31.19 9.27 -1.51
N PRO A 13 30.73 10.08 -0.54
CA PRO A 13 30.11 9.56 0.67
C PRO A 13 28.87 8.81 0.22
N GLY A 14 29.04 7.49 0.07
CA GLY A 14 27.98 6.60 -0.32
C GLY A 14 26.82 6.82 0.63
N TRP A 15 25.62 6.68 0.10
CA TRP A 15 24.34 6.82 0.80
C TRP A 15 24.17 5.94 2.07
N ASN A 16 25.22 5.22 2.49
CA ASN A 16 25.29 4.34 3.64
C ASN A 16 26.32 4.78 4.71
N ASP A 17 26.92 5.98 4.60
CA ASP A 17 27.73 6.52 5.70
C ASP A 17 26.83 7.19 6.75
N PRO A 18 26.73 6.65 7.98
CA PRO A 18 25.95 7.26 9.03
C PRO A 18 26.55 8.63 9.39
N PRO A 19 25.71 9.61 9.79
CA PRO A 19 26.21 10.93 10.17
C PRO A 19 27.20 10.82 11.32
N THR A 20 28.40 11.39 11.15
CA THR A 20 29.41 11.44 12.21
C THR A 20 28.96 12.43 13.29
N LEU A 21 28.39 11.92 14.37
CA LEU A 21 28.05 12.73 15.54
C LEU A 21 29.34 13.05 16.32
N ASN A 22 29.78 14.31 16.23
CA ASN A 22 30.96 14.80 16.96
C ASN A 22 30.65 14.97 18.45
N TYR A 23 30.88 13.93 19.24
CA TYR A 23 30.82 14.01 20.70
C TYR A 23 32.08 14.69 21.25
N THR A 24 31.93 15.87 21.83
CA THR A 24 32.99 16.53 22.60
C THR A 24 32.67 16.37 24.09
N ALA A 25 33.68 16.45 24.97
CA ALA A 25 33.46 16.35 26.41
C ALA A 25 32.51 17.44 26.97
N LEU A 26 32.27 18.51 26.19
CA LEU A 26 31.31 19.58 26.49
C LEU A 26 29.87 19.26 26.04
N ASN A 27 29.67 18.23 25.22
CA ASN A 27 28.35 17.86 24.67
C ASN A 27 28.15 16.33 24.71
N PRO A 28 27.84 15.77 25.90
CA PRO A 28 27.67 14.33 26.06
C PRO A 28 26.43 13.83 25.29
N PRO A 29 26.45 12.58 24.78
CA PRO A 29 25.31 12.00 24.08
C PRO A 29 24.03 12.05 24.93
N PRO A 30 22.86 12.32 24.32
CA PRO A 30 21.58 12.20 25.00
C PRO A 30 21.42 10.77 25.54
N LYS A 31 21.23 10.63 26.86
CA LYS A 31 20.95 9.34 27.49
C LYS A 31 19.61 8.84 26.96
N SER A 32 19.66 7.93 25.99
CA SER A 32 18.52 7.33 25.34
C SER A 32 17.45 6.91 26.35
N ARG A 33 16.29 7.55 26.34
CA ARG A 33 15.07 6.97 26.88
C ARG A 33 14.53 5.99 25.84
N ILE A 34 15.22 4.87 25.68
CA ILE A 34 14.73 3.74 24.92
C ILE A 34 13.69 3.03 25.79
N THR A 35 12.46 3.53 25.79
CA THR A 35 11.35 2.73 26.29
C THR A 35 11.04 1.70 25.23
N ASN A 36 11.65 0.53 25.38
CA ASN A 36 11.17 -0.71 24.78
C ASN A 36 9.66 -0.85 25.09
N LYS A 37 8.78 -0.43 24.17
CA LYS A 37 7.38 -0.87 24.20
C LYS A 37 7.29 -2.19 23.45
N ARG A 38 7.75 -3.25 24.11
CA ARG A 38 7.32 -4.59 23.74
C ARG A 38 5.86 -4.69 24.14
N VAL A 39 4.99 -4.81 23.13
CA VAL A 39 3.57 -5.13 23.30
C VAL A 39 3.50 -6.47 24.04
N ALA A 40 2.90 -6.49 25.24
CA ALA A 40 2.63 -7.73 25.96
C ALA A 40 1.30 -8.30 25.47
N PHE A 41 1.32 -9.54 24.98
CA PHE A 41 0.12 -10.32 24.68
C PHE A 41 -0.57 -10.72 25.99
N PRO A 42 -1.92 -10.74 26.08
CA PRO A 42 -2.62 -11.22 27.26
C PRO A 42 -2.52 -12.75 27.35
N LEU A 43 -1.84 -13.24 28.38
CA LEU A 43 -1.92 -14.63 28.82
C LEU A 43 -3.23 -14.82 29.58
N SER A 44 -4.28 -15.28 28.90
CA SER A 44 -5.45 -15.85 29.57
C SER A 44 -5.05 -17.19 30.18
N SER A 45 -4.73 -17.17 31.47
CA SER A 45 -4.59 -18.36 32.31
C SER A 45 -5.97 -18.94 32.60
N ASN A 46 -6.42 -19.91 31.79
CA ASN A 46 -7.52 -20.79 32.17
C ASN A 46 -6.97 -21.84 33.15
N GLN A 47 -6.97 -21.49 34.44
CA GLN A 47 -7.00 -22.50 35.49
C GLN A 47 -8.45 -22.91 35.74
N SER A 48 -8.69 -24.20 35.56
CA SER A 48 -9.87 -24.94 35.94
C SER A 48 -10.16 -24.83 37.44
N SER A 49 -11.39 -24.45 37.79
CA SER A 49 -12.02 -24.88 39.04
C SER A 49 -13.54 -24.90 38.92
N SER A 50 -14.09 -25.97 39.46
CA SER A 50 -15.45 -26.50 39.34
C SER A 50 -16.49 -25.81 40.23
N LEU A 51 -17.72 -25.75 39.71
CA LEU A 51 -19.03 -25.90 40.37
C LEU A 51 -19.31 -25.15 41.69
N SER A 52 -20.29 -24.24 41.64
CA SER A 52 -21.39 -24.19 42.62
C SER A 52 -22.59 -23.42 42.08
N PHE A 53 -23.77 -24.02 42.27
CA PHE A 53 -25.10 -23.46 41.97
C PHE A 53 -25.56 -22.57 43.14
N GLY A 54 -26.29 -21.49 42.87
CA GLY A 54 -26.91 -20.67 43.93
C GLY A 54 -27.54 -19.34 43.50
N VAL A 55 -28.62 -19.42 42.71
CA VAL A 55 -29.82 -18.57 42.67
C VAL A 55 -29.77 -17.20 43.38
N ASN A 56 -29.86 -16.09 42.61
CA ASN A 56 -30.96 -15.10 42.67
C ASN A 56 -30.68 -13.79 41.89
N GLN A 57 -31.68 -13.42 41.07
CA GLN A 57 -32.22 -12.07 40.86
C GLN A 57 -31.63 -11.10 39.80
N THR A 58 -32.44 -11.00 38.73
CA THR A 58 -32.95 -9.78 38.07
C THR A 58 -31.97 -8.71 37.56
N LYS A 59 -31.78 -8.70 36.23
CA LYS A 59 -32.28 -7.65 35.30
C LYS A 59 -31.77 -7.95 33.89
N CYS A 60 -32.62 -8.57 33.07
CA CYS A 60 -32.41 -8.66 31.62
C CYS A 60 -32.91 -7.36 30.98
N PRO A 61 -32.16 -6.72 30.07
CA PRO A 61 -32.70 -5.68 29.19
C PRO A 61 -33.69 -6.31 28.19
N PRO A 62 -34.63 -5.52 27.64
CA PRO A 62 -35.79 -6.04 26.95
C PRO A 62 -35.41 -6.78 25.67
N ASN A 63 -36.07 -7.92 25.52
CA ASN A 63 -36.20 -8.73 24.33
C ASN A 63 -36.68 -7.86 23.15
N ILE A 64 -35.75 -7.35 22.34
CA ILE A 64 -36.08 -6.84 21.01
C ILE A 64 -36.24 -8.08 20.15
N MET A 65 -37.50 -8.40 19.82
CA MET A 65 -37.84 -9.36 18.78
C MET A 65 -37.11 -8.94 17.50
N LEU A 66 -36.08 -9.68 17.11
CA LEU A 66 -35.53 -9.54 15.77
C LEU A 66 -36.60 -9.99 14.77
N PRO A 67 -36.93 -9.17 13.75
CA PRO A 67 -37.71 -9.64 12.61
C PRO A 67 -36.95 -10.76 11.88
N PRO A 68 -37.66 -11.61 11.10
CA PRO A 68 -37.04 -12.68 10.33
C PRO A 68 -35.93 -12.13 9.44
N PRO A 69 -34.92 -12.96 9.08
CA PRO A 69 -33.85 -12.51 8.20
C PRO A 69 -34.48 -12.07 6.88
N THR A 70 -34.58 -10.76 6.71
CA THR A 70 -34.73 -10.15 5.40
C THR A 70 -33.53 -10.67 4.62
N GLU A 71 -33.80 -11.50 3.62
CA GLU A 71 -32.85 -11.86 2.58
C GLU A 71 -32.11 -10.57 2.23
N LEU A 72 -30.83 -10.51 2.61
CA LEU A 72 -29.96 -9.48 2.11
C LEU A 72 -29.93 -9.75 0.62
N ILE A 73 -30.78 -8.97 -0.05
CA ILE A 73 -30.72 -8.53 -1.43
C ILE A 73 -29.36 -8.94 -1.95
N ALA A 74 -29.36 -10.01 -2.74
CA ALA A 74 -28.31 -10.28 -3.69
C ALA A 74 -28.05 -8.93 -4.35
N GLY A 75 -27.00 -8.26 -3.88
CA GLY A 75 -26.56 -7.00 -4.42
C GLY A 75 -26.33 -7.35 -5.86
N SER A 76 -27.23 -6.86 -6.71
CA SER A 76 -27.23 -7.02 -8.14
C SER A 76 -25.78 -6.91 -8.58
N TYR A 77 -25.14 -8.05 -8.85
CA TYR A 77 -23.86 -8.12 -9.53
C TYR A 77 -24.21 -7.72 -10.95
N GLY A 78 -24.47 -6.42 -11.13
CA GLY A 78 -24.49 -5.78 -12.42
C GLY A 78 -23.16 -6.16 -13.02
N ASN A 79 -23.25 -6.86 -14.13
CA ASN A 79 -22.18 -7.27 -15.02
C ASN A 79 -21.45 -6.02 -15.57
N ASN A 80 -20.87 -5.23 -14.68
CA ASN A 80 -19.81 -4.29 -14.97
C ASN A 80 -18.54 -5.12 -14.84
N GLU A 81 -18.38 -6.05 -15.77
CA GLU A 81 -17.13 -6.77 -15.96
C GLU A 81 -16.07 -5.70 -16.22
N VAL A 82 -15.29 -5.40 -15.19
CA VAL A 82 -14.18 -4.45 -15.29
C VAL A 82 -13.20 -5.11 -16.23
N SER A 83 -13.15 -4.61 -17.47
CA SER A 83 -12.34 -5.22 -18.52
C SER A 83 -10.87 -4.87 -18.29
N LEU A 84 -10.07 -5.91 -18.07
CA LEU A 84 -8.61 -5.78 -18.03
C LEU A 84 -8.09 -5.21 -19.34
N GLU A 85 -8.72 -5.56 -20.47
CA GLU A 85 -8.38 -5.06 -21.79
C GLU A 85 -8.50 -3.54 -21.89
N GLU A 86 -9.52 -2.95 -21.26
CA GLU A 86 -9.69 -1.49 -21.20
C GLU A 86 -8.54 -0.82 -20.42
N VAL A 87 -8.16 -1.39 -19.27
CA VAL A 87 -7.01 -0.91 -18.47
C VAL A 87 -5.73 -0.93 -19.29
N LEU A 88 -5.46 -2.06 -19.95
CA LEU A 88 -4.26 -2.25 -20.76
C LEU A 88 -4.22 -1.26 -21.93
N LEU A 89 -5.36 -1.06 -22.61
CA LEU A 89 -5.49 -0.12 -23.72
C LEU A 89 -5.22 1.31 -23.28
N ASN A 90 -5.82 1.76 -22.16
CA ASN A 90 -5.62 3.10 -21.62
C ASN A 90 -4.15 3.36 -21.30
N VAL A 91 -3.50 2.39 -20.63
CA VAL A 91 -2.07 2.50 -20.31
C VAL A 91 -1.20 2.51 -21.56
N GLU A 92 -1.50 1.67 -22.55
CA GLU A 92 -0.75 1.62 -23.80
C GLU A 92 -0.88 2.92 -24.59
N THR A 93 -2.06 3.57 -24.60
CA THR A 93 -2.22 4.86 -25.28
C THR A 93 -1.30 5.94 -24.74
N VAL A 94 -1.09 5.99 -23.42
CA VAL A 94 -0.19 6.94 -22.76
C VAL A 94 1.28 6.59 -23.02
N LEU A 95 1.57 5.31 -23.17
CA LEU A 95 2.93 4.81 -23.40
C LEU A 95 3.42 4.88 -24.85
N LYS A 96 2.53 5.10 -25.83
CA LYS A 96 2.89 5.11 -27.26
C LYS A 96 3.98 6.13 -27.60
N ASP A 97 4.11 7.17 -26.81
CA ASP A 97 5.09 8.24 -27.01
C ASP A 97 6.40 8.03 -26.23
N VAL A 98 6.53 6.97 -25.42
CA VAL A 98 7.68 6.76 -24.52
C VAL A 98 8.42 5.46 -24.86
N SER A 99 9.63 5.60 -25.41
CA SER A 99 10.54 4.50 -25.77
C SER A 99 10.99 3.65 -24.57
N ASP A 100 11.05 4.22 -23.36
CA ASP A 100 11.50 3.53 -22.12
C ASP A 100 10.32 2.94 -21.30
N SER A 101 9.40 2.26 -21.99
CA SER A 101 8.18 1.70 -21.38
C SER A 101 8.33 0.27 -20.83
N ASP A 102 9.49 -0.36 -20.97
CA ASP A 102 9.67 -1.78 -20.64
C ASP A 102 9.43 -2.11 -19.17
N ILE A 103 9.80 -1.19 -18.26
CA ILE A 103 9.54 -1.33 -16.83
C ILE A 103 8.02 -1.31 -16.58
N VAL A 104 7.31 -0.33 -17.16
CA VAL A 104 5.85 -0.20 -17.02
C VAL A 104 5.15 -1.43 -17.58
N LYS A 105 5.55 -1.91 -18.78
CA LYS A 105 5.01 -3.15 -19.40
C LYS A 105 5.24 -4.39 -18.53
N SER A 106 6.45 -4.54 -17.98
CA SER A 106 6.79 -5.64 -17.08
C SER A 106 5.91 -5.65 -15.83
N LYS A 107 5.70 -4.48 -15.23
CA LYS A 107 4.83 -4.32 -14.07
C LYS A 107 3.34 -4.48 -14.39
N LEU A 108 2.89 -4.06 -15.57
CA LEU A 108 1.54 -4.31 -16.06
C LEU A 108 1.27 -5.81 -16.20
N LYS A 109 2.27 -6.58 -16.62
CA LYS A 109 2.16 -8.04 -16.70
C LYS A 109 1.97 -8.68 -15.33
N VAL A 110 2.58 -8.12 -14.28
CA VAL A 110 2.32 -8.55 -12.89
C VAL A 110 0.87 -8.27 -12.49
N LEU A 111 0.37 -7.07 -12.81
CA LEU A 111 -1.04 -6.72 -12.59
C LEU A 111 -1.98 -7.69 -13.33
N GLU A 112 -1.73 -7.97 -14.61
CA GLU A 112 -2.51 -8.92 -15.42
C GLU A 112 -2.57 -10.32 -14.80
N VAL A 113 -1.43 -10.84 -14.34
CA VAL A 113 -1.38 -12.16 -13.68
C VAL A 113 -2.20 -12.14 -12.39
N MET A 114 -2.03 -11.13 -11.53
CA MET A 114 -2.79 -11.02 -10.28
C MET A 114 -4.29 -10.83 -10.52
N TRP A 115 -4.67 -10.17 -11.61
CA TRP A 115 -6.05 -10.01 -12.04
C TRP A 115 -6.67 -11.33 -12.47
N LYS A 116 -5.97 -12.10 -13.31
CA LYS A 116 -6.43 -13.42 -13.80
C LYS A 116 -6.46 -14.49 -12.71
N GLU A 117 -5.62 -14.35 -11.70
CA GLU A 117 -5.59 -15.22 -10.52
C GLU A 117 -6.67 -14.87 -9.47
N ASP A 118 -7.53 -13.89 -9.76
CA ASP A 118 -8.59 -13.38 -8.86
C ASP A 118 -8.06 -12.94 -7.48
N LYS A 119 -6.80 -12.50 -7.43
CA LYS A 119 -6.16 -11.96 -6.22
C LYS A 119 -6.54 -10.51 -5.96
N LEU A 120 -7.15 -9.84 -6.95
CA LEU A 120 -7.56 -8.45 -6.87
C LEU A 120 -9.06 -8.38 -6.63
N ASN A 121 -9.46 -7.79 -5.51
CA ASN A 121 -10.86 -7.57 -5.20
C ASN A 121 -11.53 -6.65 -6.24
N ASN A 122 -12.83 -6.81 -6.47
CA ASN A 122 -13.60 -6.02 -7.43
C ASN A 122 -13.47 -4.50 -7.19
N THR A 123 -13.34 -4.08 -5.93
CA THR A 123 -13.06 -2.69 -5.57
C THR A 123 -11.71 -2.22 -6.12
N ILE A 124 -10.65 -3.01 -5.96
CA ILE A 124 -9.31 -2.70 -6.49
C ILE A 124 -9.36 -2.64 -8.00
N GLN A 125 -10.02 -3.61 -8.64
CA GLN A 125 -10.17 -3.65 -10.09
C GLN A 125 -10.82 -2.37 -10.63
N LYS A 126 -11.92 -1.92 -10.01
CA LYS A 126 -12.58 -0.64 -10.35
C LYS A 126 -11.67 0.57 -10.16
N LEU A 127 -10.96 0.64 -9.04
CA LEU A 127 -10.02 1.73 -8.77
C LEU A 127 -8.88 1.75 -9.80
N VAL A 128 -8.36 0.60 -10.19
CA VAL A 128 -7.31 0.50 -11.22
C VAL A 128 -7.84 0.95 -12.58
N LEU A 129 -9.08 0.58 -12.93
CA LEU A 129 -9.74 1.08 -14.13
C LEU A 129 -9.88 2.60 -14.11
N ASP A 130 -10.46 3.15 -13.05
CA ASP A 130 -10.62 4.60 -12.89
C ASP A 130 -9.28 5.34 -12.95
N MET A 131 -8.24 4.81 -12.29
CA MET A 131 -6.89 5.35 -12.35
C MET A 131 -6.33 5.35 -13.78
N SER A 132 -6.47 4.24 -14.51
CA SER A 132 -6.02 4.15 -15.91
C SER A 132 -6.72 5.17 -16.82
N ARG A 133 -8.02 5.38 -16.59
CA ARG A 133 -8.83 6.36 -17.32
C ARG A 133 -8.38 7.79 -17.03
N TYR A 134 -8.16 8.13 -15.76
CA TYR A 134 -7.70 9.47 -15.39
C TYR A 134 -6.31 9.79 -15.92
N ILE A 135 -5.41 8.79 -15.98
CA ILE A 135 -4.10 8.96 -16.61
C ILE A 135 -4.26 9.20 -18.12
N ALA A 136 -5.11 8.42 -18.81
CA ALA A 136 -5.37 8.60 -20.24
C ALA A 136 -6.06 9.94 -20.58
N GLU A 137 -6.90 10.46 -19.68
CA GLU A 137 -7.54 11.78 -19.80
C GLU A 137 -6.61 12.94 -19.40
N GLY A 138 -5.38 12.66 -18.93
CA GLY A 138 -4.42 13.65 -18.44
C GLY A 138 -4.80 14.30 -17.10
N ASN A 139 -5.72 13.70 -16.35
CA ASN A 139 -6.15 14.16 -15.04
C ASN A 139 -5.29 13.55 -13.92
N MET A 140 -4.09 14.09 -13.77
CA MET A 140 -3.08 13.53 -12.87
C MET A 140 -3.43 13.67 -11.38
N GLU A 141 -4.19 14.70 -11.02
CA GLU A 141 -4.64 14.93 -9.64
C GLU A 141 -5.56 13.80 -9.17
N LYS A 142 -6.57 13.46 -9.97
CA LYS A 142 -7.50 12.36 -9.66
C LYS A 142 -6.80 11.00 -9.70
N ALA A 143 -5.88 10.79 -10.65
CA ALA A 143 -5.10 9.56 -10.71
C ALA A 143 -4.27 9.37 -9.42
N ASN A 144 -3.64 10.44 -8.92
CA ASN A 144 -2.87 10.41 -7.68
C ASN A 144 -3.77 10.18 -6.45
N GLU A 145 -4.97 10.77 -6.40
CA GLU A 145 -5.94 10.51 -5.33
C GLU A 145 -6.31 9.02 -5.26
N ILE A 146 -6.57 8.39 -6.41
CA ILE A 146 -6.84 6.95 -6.46
C ILE A 146 -5.62 6.13 -6.06
N GLN A 147 -4.42 6.53 -6.50
CA GLN A 147 -3.19 5.87 -6.09
C GLN A 147 -3.02 5.90 -4.56
N LEU A 148 -3.24 7.04 -3.92
CA LEU A 148 -3.20 7.21 -2.46
C LEU A 148 -4.25 6.33 -1.77
N LYS A 149 -5.46 6.24 -2.33
CA LYS A 149 -6.51 5.35 -1.83
C LYS A 149 -6.09 3.88 -1.86
N LEU A 150 -5.53 3.43 -2.99
CA LEU A 150 -5.01 2.06 -3.13
C LEU A 150 -3.88 1.76 -2.14
N ILE A 151 -2.98 2.72 -1.90
CA ILE A 151 -1.90 2.60 -0.90
C ILE A 151 -2.48 2.53 0.53
N THR A 152 -3.56 3.24 0.81
CA THR A 152 -4.13 3.28 2.17
C THR A 152 -4.92 2.02 2.48
N GLU A 153 -5.63 1.47 1.49
CA GLU A 153 -6.49 0.30 1.68
C GLU A 153 -5.72 -1.02 1.54
N GLU A 154 -4.92 -1.19 0.48
CA GLU A 154 -4.36 -2.49 0.08
C GLU A 154 -2.94 -2.38 -0.52
N LEU A 155 -2.04 -1.68 0.20
CA LEU A 155 -0.65 -1.46 -0.24
C LEU A 155 0.08 -2.75 -0.59
N SER A 156 -0.05 -3.79 0.23
CA SER A 156 0.69 -5.04 0.09
C SER A 156 0.41 -5.77 -1.22
N LEU A 157 -0.81 -5.63 -1.74
CA LEU A 157 -1.23 -6.21 -3.01
C LEU A 157 -0.85 -5.34 -4.20
N CYS A 158 -0.82 -4.01 -4.01
CA CYS A 158 -0.62 -3.06 -5.09
C CYS A 158 0.86 -2.72 -5.33
N GLU A 159 1.73 -2.80 -4.32
CA GLU A 159 3.12 -2.30 -4.36
C GLU A 159 3.93 -2.82 -5.57
N SER A 160 3.74 -4.08 -5.91
CA SER A 160 4.53 -4.77 -6.95
C SER A 160 4.35 -4.16 -8.35
N TRP A 161 3.16 -3.65 -8.67
CA TRP A 161 2.78 -3.10 -9.98
C TRP A 161 2.41 -1.59 -9.94
N LEU A 162 2.01 -1.05 -8.79
CA LEU A 162 1.60 0.35 -8.62
C LEU A 162 2.73 1.34 -8.92
N VAL A 163 3.98 0.91 -8.76
CA VAL A 163 5.16 1.70 -9.16
C VAL A 163 5.12 2.13 -10.63
N ALA A 164 4.50 1.33 -11.51
CA ALA A 164 4.35 1.67 -12.92
C ALA A 164 3.38 2.84 -13.13
N PHE A 165 2.26 2.83 -12.42
CA PHE A 165 1.31 3.94 -12.44
C PHE A 165 1.93 5.22 -11.89
N LYS A 166 2.75 5.14 -10.84
CA LYS A 166 3.52 6.27 -10.34
C LYS A 166 4.46 6.86 -11.39
N GLN A 167 5.15 6.01 -12.14
CA GLN A 167 6.04 6.43 -13.22
C GLN A 167 5.27 7.13 -14.33
N MET A 168 4.14 6.56 -14.77
CA MET A 168 3.25 7.21 -15.75
C MET A 168 2.78 8.58 -15.27
N ILE A 169 2.36 8.68 -14.00
CA ILE A 169 1.91 9.95 -13.44
C ILE A 169 3.03 11.01 -13.45
N SER A 170 4.26 10.58 -13.22
CA SER A 170 5.42 11.46 -13.20
C SER A 170 5.86 11.88 -14.61
N LEU A 171 5.78 10.97 -15.59
CA LEU A 171 6.13 11.22 -17.00
C LEU A 171 5.19 12.23 -17.66
N GLU A 172 3.89 12.10 -17.44
CA GLU A 172 2.90 13.00 -18.04
C GLU A 172 3.01 14.43 -17.49
N ASN A 173 3.33 14.58 -16.20
CA ASN A 173 3.58 15.87 -15.57
C ASN A 173 4.81 16.60 -16.14
N THR A 174 5.77 15.87 -16.71
CA THR A 174 6.99 16.47 -17.30
C THR A 174 6.85 16.85 -18.78
N ASN A 175 5.86 16.30 -19.49
CA ASN A 175 5.62 16.58 -20.91
C ASN A 175 4.66 17.75 -21.17
N LYS A 176 4.19 18.43 -20.11
CA LYS A 176 3.29 19.59 -20.16
C LYS A 176 4.06 20.90 -19.93
#